data_AF-A0A1A8A828-F1
#
_entry.id   AF-A0A1A8A828-F1
#
_cell.length_a   1.000
_cell.length_b   1.000
_cell.length_c   1.000
_cell.angle_alpha   90.00
_cell.angle_beta   90.00
_cell.angle_gamma   90.00
#
_symmetry.space_group_name_H-M   'P 1'
#
loop_
_entity.id
_entity.type
_entity.pdbx_description
1 polymer ?
#
loop_
_entity_poly.entity_id
_entity_poly.type
_entity_poly.pdbx_seq_one_letter_code
_entity_poly.pdbx_strand_id
1 'polypeptide(L)'
;MDGSTPATLAAATTAALAQSNLSDYIWLLVIGFIIAFILAFSVGANDVANSFGTAVGSGVVTLRQACILATIFETVGSVLLGAKVSETIRQGIIDVRMYNGSEHVLMAGSISAMFGSAVWQLAASFLKLPISGTHCIVGATIGFSMVARGHQGVKWMELLRIVASWFLSPVLSGIMSGILFFFVRKFILNKTDPVPNGLRALPVFYAITMGINLFSIMFTGAPLLGFDRVPWWGTLCISLGFAFVTALVVWFAVCPRLKKKIKRETAATPCETPLMEKNSSKPAMEEQTQVSSEPPSQTPPADGQKAAFKLGGSEEADLNLDLEAKDLDIPNGLNGTVCHMTITDPHSGRSHTIHKDSGLYKDLLHKL
;
A
#
# COMPACT_ATOMS: atom_id res chain seq x y z
N MET A 1 -30.79 -65.05 1.04
CA MET A 1 -29.41 -65.34 1.48
C MET A 1 -28.54 -64.34 0.77
N ASP A 2 -28.27 -63.22 1.43
CA ASP A 2 -28.07 -61.99 0.69
C ASP A 2 -26.57 -61.72 0.63
N GLY A 3 -26.01 -61.86 -0.57
CA GLY A 3 -24.58 -61.81 -0.83
C GLY A 3 -23.99 -60.40 -0.76
N SER A 4 -24.16 -59.69 0.37
CA SER A 4 -23.41 -58.49 0.68
C SER A 4 -21.93 -58.87 0.80
N THR A 5 -21.17 -58.64 -0.27
CA THR A 5 -19.77 -59.07 -0.31
C THR A 5 -18.97 -58.44 0.84
N PRO A 6 -17.98 -59.15 1.41
CA PRO A 6 -17.21 -58.62 2.55
C PRO A 6 -16.49 -57.31 2.21
N ALA A 7 -16.18 -57.05 0.93
CA ALA A 7 -15.68 -55.77 0.45
C ALA A 7 -16.69 -54.63 0.61
N THR A 8 -17.99 -54.85 0.35
CA THR A 8 -19.04 -53.86 0.57
C THR A 8 -19.22 -53.55 2.05
N LEU A 9 -19.18 -54.57 2.90
CA LEU A 9 -19.29 -54.39 4.35
C LEU A 9 -18.07 -53.64 4.91
N ALA A 10 -16.85 -54.04 4.51
CA ALA A 10 -15.62 -53.35 4.88
C ALA A 10 -15.59 -51.89 4.42
N ALA A 11 -16.03 -51.60 3.19
CA ALA A 11 -16.14 -50.23 2.67
C ALA A 11 -17.18 -49.39 3.43
N ALA A 12 -18.31 -49.99 3.82
CA ALA A 12 -19.29 -49.31 4.67
C ALA A 12 -18.74 -49.04 6.08
N THR A 13 -17.99 -49.97 6.67
CA THR A 13 -17.34 -49.79 7.97
C THR A 13 -16.22 -48.74 7.93
N THR A 14 -15.36 -48.73 6.90
CA THR A 14 -14.32 -47.68 6.76
C THR A 14 -14.93 -46.32 6.47
N ALA A 15 -16.00 -46.23 5.67
CA ALA A 15 -16.75 -44.99 5.47
C ALA A 15 -17.39 -44.50 6.79
N ALA A 16 -18.02 -45.37 7.56
CA ALA A 16 -18.62 -45.02 8.86
C ALA A 16 -17.58 -44.56 9.88
N LEU A 17 -16.42 -45.22 9.96
CA LEU A 17 -15.30 -44.82 10.82
C LEU A 17 -14.66 -43.50 10.36
N ALA A 18 -14.55 -43.25 9.06
CA ALA A 18 -14.12 -41.94 8.56
C ALA A 18 -15.14 -40.84 8.90
N GLN A 19 -16.44 -41.13 8.78
CA GLN A 19 -17.54 -40.22 9.11
C GLN A 19 -17.58 -39.88 10.61
N SER A 20 -17.33 -40.84 11.51
CA SER A 20 -17.27 -40.60 12.95
C SER A 20 -16.07 -39.72 13.32
N ASN A 21 -14.86 -40.08 12.87
CA ASN A 21 -13.65 -39.30 13.12
C ASN A 21 -13.75 -37.87 12.56
N LEU A 22 -14.40 -37.67 11.41
CA LEU A 22 -14.61 -36.33 10.87
C LEU A 22 -15.58 -35.51 11.73
N SER A 23 -16.61 -36.15 12.31
CA SER A 23 -17.61 -35.50 13.16
C SER A 23 -16.97 -34.90 14.43
N ASP A 24 -16.01 -35.62 15.03
CA ASP A 24 -15.27 -35.18 16.22
C ASP A 24 -14.39 -33.92 15.98
N TYR A 25 -14.16 -33.54 14.71
CA TYR A 25 -13.39 -32.36 14.32
C TYR A 25 -14.20 -31.25 13.62
N ILE A 26 -15.53 -31.38 13.50
CA ILE A 26 -16.38 -30.33 12.90
C ILE A 26 -16.27 -29.00 13.67
N TRP A 27 -16.11 -29.04 14.99
CA TRP A 27 -15.95 -27.84 15.82
C TRP A 27 -14.65 -27.06 15.48
N LEU A 28 -13.55 -27.75 15.16
CA LEU A 28 -12.31 -27.11 14.67
C LEU A 28 -12.57 -26.40 13.34
N LEU A 29 -13.34 -27.02 12.43
CA LEU A 29 -13.68 -26.41 11.15
C LEU A 29 -14.54 -25.14 11.33
N VAL A 30 -15.55 -25.18 12.21
CA VAL A 30 -16.42 -24.02 12.50
C VAL A 30 -15.62 -22.88 13.14
N ILE A 31 -14.79 -23.16 14.15
CA ILE A 31 -13.91 -22.16 14.77
C ILE A 31 -12.88 -21.63 13.75
N GLY A 32 -12.35 -22.51 12.89
CA GLY A 32 -11.44 -22.16 11.81
C GLY A 32 -12.05 -21.17 10.81
N PHE A 33 -13.32 -21.36 10.42
CA PHE A 33 -14.04 -20.40 9.57
C PHE A 33 -14.24 -19.04 10.25
N ILE A 34 -14.60 -19.02 11.54
CA ILE A 34 -14.77 -17.76 12.30
C ILE A 34 -13.42 -17.01 12.38
N ILE A 35 -12.33 -17.71 12.70
CA ILE A 35 -10.99 -17.13 12.80
C ILE A 35 -10.47 -16.70 11.41
N ALA A 36 -10.74 -17.46 10.35
CA ALA A 36 -10.41 -17.07 8.98
C ALA A 36 -11.16 -15.81 8.52
N PHE A 37 -12.42 -15.64 8.92
CA PHE A 37 -13.19 -14.41 8.66
C PHE A 37 -12.60 -13.20 9.41
N ILE A 38 -12.23 -13.37 10.68
CA ILE A 38 -11.55 -12.32 11.47
C ILE A 38 -10.19 -11.98 10.84
N LEU A 39 -9.41 -12.98 10.41
CA LEU A 39 -8.14 -12.79 9.70
C LEU A 39 -8.34 -12.00 8.40
N ALA A 40 -9.34 -12.36 7.58
CA ALA A 40 -9.64 -11.66 6.33
C ALA A 40 -10.06 -10.20 6.56
N PHE A 41 -10.85 -9.93 7.60
CA PHE A 41 -11.16 -8.56 8.04
C PHE A 41 -9.90 -7.80 8.49
N SER A 42 -9.00 -8.47 9.21
CA SER A 42 -7.74 -7.89 9.70
C SER A 42 -6.80 -7.49 8.56
N VAL A 43 -6.63 -8.37 7.57
CA VAL A 43 -5.88 -8.11 6.33
C VAL A 43 -6.50 -6.92 5.58
N GLY A 44 -7.81 -6.90 5.41
CA GLY A 44 -8.50 -5.79 4.75
C GLY A 44 -8.36 -4.45 5.49
N ALA A 45 -8.33 -4.45 6.82
CA ALA A 45 -8.14 -3.25 7.62
C ALA A 45 -6.73 -2.64 7.47
N ASN A 46 -5.69 -3.49 7.36
CA ASN A 46 -4.30 -3.07 7.17
C ASN A 46 -4.00 -2.70 5.71
N ASP A 47 -4.41 -3.53 4.74
CA ASP A 47 -3.89 -3.47 3.37
C ASP A 47 -4.59 -2.46 2.46
N VAL A 48 -5.83 -2.04 2.76
CA VAL A 48 -6.57 -1.06 1.92
C VAL A 48 -5.86 0.30 1.82
N ALA A 49 -5.07 0.66 2.83
CA ALA A 49 -4.22 1.86 2.79
C ALA A 49 -3.14 1.78 1.70
N ASN A 50 -2.62 0.58 1.41
CA ASN A 50 -1.59 0.36 0.38
C ASN A 50 -2.18 0.56 -1.04
N SER A 51 -3.37 0.00 -1.29
CA SER A 51 -4.04 0.08 -2.59
C SER A 51 -4.63 1.48 -2.88
N PHE A 52 -5.17 2.18 -1.87
CA PHE A 52 -5.96 3.42 -2.08
C PHE A 52 -5.38 4.69 -1.45
N GLY A 53 -4.35 4.61 -0.61
CA GLY A 53 -3.82 5.77 0.12
C GLY A 53 -3.39 6.93 -0.78
N THR A 54 -2.76 6.64 -1.93
CA THR A 54 -2.37 7.66 -2.92
C THR A 54 -3.57 8.27 -3.67
N ALA A 55 -4.60 7.48 -3.97
CA ALA A 55 -5.81 7.93 -4.66
C ALA A 55 -6.72 8.79 -3.77
N VAL A 56 -6.73 8.51 -2.46
CA VAL A 56 -7.43 9.33 -1.45
C VAL A 56 -6.61 10.57 -1.09
N GLY A 57 -5.30 10.43 -0.86
CA GLY A 57 -4.40 11.55 -0.52
C GLY A 57 -4.25 12.60 -1.63
N SER A 58 -4.44 12.20 -2.89
CA SER A 58 -4.49 13.13 -4.04
C SER A 58 -5.89 13.74 -4.30
N GLY A 59 -6.89 13.40 -3.48
CA GLY A 59 -8.27 13.91 -3.61
C GLY A 59 -9.05 13.38 -4.82
N VAL A 60 -8.48 12.45 -5.59
CA VAL A 60 -9.12 11.87 -6.80
C VAL A 60 -10.28 10.96 -6.44
N VAL A 61 -10.22 10.29 -5.29
CA VAL A 61 -11.22 9.34 -4.79
C VAL A 61 -11.55 9.67 -3.32
N THR A 62 -12.83 9.80 -2.97
CA THR A 62 -13.22 9.99 -1.56
C THR A 62 -13.05 8.68 -0.76
N LEU A 63 -12.81 8.77 0.55
CA LEU A 63 -12.64 7.59 1.41
C LEU A 63 -13.78 6.57 1.27
N ARG A 64 -15.04 7.03 1.20
CA ARG A 64 -16.20 6.15 0.98
C ARG A 64 -16.17 5.42 -0.37
N GLN A 65 -15.72 6.10 -1.44
CA GLN A 65 -15.55 5.46 -2.75
C GLN A 65 -14.38 4.47 -2.74
N ALA A 66 -13.27 4.80 -2.06
CA ALA A 66 -12.13 3.90 -1.90
C ALA A 66 -12.52 2.60 -1.19
N CYS A 67 -13.28 2.67 -0.08
CA CYS A 67 -13.80 1.48 0.59
C CYS A 67 -14.67 0.61 -0.33
N ILE A 68 -15.60 1.20 -1.09
CA ILE A 68 -16.47 0.45 -2.02
C ILE A 68 -15.65 -0.22 -3.13
N LEU A 69 -14.69 0.49 -3.72
CA LEU A 69 -13.81 -0.03 -4.75
C LEU A 69 -12.92 -1.15 -4.19
N ALA A 70 -12.36 -0.98 -2.99
CA ALA A 70 -11.57 -2.00 -2.31
C ALA A 70 -12.38 -3.28 -2.07
N THR A 71 -13.58 -3.18 -1.49
CA THR A 71 -14.44 -4.36 -1.25
C THR A 71 -14.71 -5.14 -2.53
N ILE A 72 -14.90 -4.47 -3.67
CA ILE A 72 -15.10 -5.16 -4.96
C ILE A 72 -13.79 -5.77 -5.48
N PHE A 73 -12.74 -4.96 -5.62
CA PHE A 73 -11.53 -5.38 -6.32
C PHE A 73 -10.62 -6.29 -5.51
N GLU A 74 -10.52 -6.14 -4.18
CA GLU A 74 -9.76 -7.06 -3.33
C GLU A 74 -10.46 -8.42 -3.22
N THR A 75 -11.80 -8.47 -3.14
CA THR A 75 -12.55 -9.74 -3.17
C THR A 75 -12.41 -10.44 -4.52
N VAL A 76 -12.55 -9.72 -5.64
CA VAL A 76 -12.33 -10.28 -6.99
C VAL A 76 -10.88 -10.73 -7.17
N GLY A 77 -9.90 -9.96 -6.71
CA GLY A 77 -8.48 -10.33 -6.76
C GLY A 77 -8.17 -11.59 -5.95
N SER A 78 -8.70 -11.69 -4.73
CA SER A 78 -8.57 -12.86 -3.86
C SER A 78 -9.12 -14.13 -4.52
N VAL A 79 -10.33 -14.06 -5.10
CA VAL A 79 -10.95 -15.20 -5.80
C VAL A 79 -10.19 -15.58 -7.08
N LEU A 80 -9.70 -14.61 -7.85
CA LEU A 80 -9.05 -14.88 -9.15
C LEU A 80 -7.57 -15.25 -9.05
N LEU A 81 -6.83 -14.79 -8.02
CA LEU A 81 -5.36 -14.94 -7.92
C LEU A 81 -4.87 -15.55 -6.59
N GLY A 82 -5.66 -15.51 -5.52
CA GLY A 82 -5.19 -15.86 -4.16
C GLY A 82 -4.73 -17.31 -3.99
N ALA A 83 -5.32 -18.25 -4.73
CA ALA A 83 -5.13 -19.69 -4.58
C ALA A 83 -3.66 -20.15 -4.51
N LYS A 84 -2.77 -19.58 -5.34
CA LYS A 84 -1.35 -19.96 -5.39
C LYS A 84 -0.56 -19.47 -4.16
N VAL A 85 -0.92 -18.32 -3.62
CA VAL A 85 -0.34 -17.80 -2.37
C VAL A 85 -0.85 -18.62 -1.19
N SER A 86 -2.16 -18.90 -1.12
CA SER A 86 -2.74 -19.78 -0.12
C SER A 86 -2.09 -21.17 -0.09
N GLU A 87 -1.82 -21.76 -1.26
CA GLU A 87 -1.12 -23.04 -1.36
C GLU A 87 0.35 -22.95 -0.89
N THR A 88 1.02 -21.83 -1.15
CA THR A 88 2.39 -21.57 -0.66
C THR A 88 2.43 -21.50 0.87
N ILE A 89 1.43 -20.88 1.50
CA ILE A 89 1.28 -20.90 2.97
C ILE A 89 0.95 -22.31 3.48
N ARG A 90 0.03 -23.02 2.82
CA ARG A 90 -0.48 -24.34 3.25
C ARG A 90 0.59 -25.44 3.26
N GLN A 91 1.41 -25.54 2.21
CA GLN A 91 2.37 -26.63 2.06
C GLN A 91 3.80 -26.21 1.66
N GLY A 92 4.05 -24.93 1.34
CA GLY A 92 5.38 -24.44 0.99
C GLY A 92 6.31 -24.29 2.19
N ILE A 93 5.76 -23.81 3.33
CA ILE A 93 6.54 -23.47 4.54
C ILE A 93 6.85 -24.70 5.41
N ILE A 94 5.94 -25.69 5.45
CA ILE A 94 5.98 -26.82 6.39
C ILE A 94 5.96 -28.17 5.67
N ASP A 95 6.51 -29.21 6.27
CA ASP A 95 6.36 -30.58 5.75
C ASP A 95 5.11 -31.28 6.27
N VAL A 96 4.01 -31.07 5.56
CA VAL A 96 2.70 -31.70 5.75
C VAL A 96 2.79 -33.22 5.93
N ARG A 97 3.74 -33.90 5.29
CA ARG A 97 3.89 -35.37 5.34
C ARG A 97 4.19 -35.89 6.74
N MET A 98 4.77 -35.05 7.61
CA MET A 98 5.05 -35.40 9.00
C MET A 98 3.82 -35.27 9.92
N TYR A 99 2.68 -34.85 9.38
CA TYR A 99 1.39 -34.80 10.08
C TYR A 99 0.45 -35.93 9.64
N ASN A 100 0.90 -36.84 8.76
CA ASN A 100 0.18 -38.08 8.43
C ASN A 100 -0.02 -38.93 9.70
N GLY A 101 -1.25 -39.35 9.99
CA GLY A 101 -1.63 -40.02 11.23
C GLY A 101 -1.76 -39.08 12.44
N SER A 102 -1.65 -37.76 12.24
CA SER A 102 -1.89 -36.72 13.25
C SER A 102 -2.50 -35.46 12.64
N GLU A 103 -3.46 -35.63 11.72
CA GLU A 103 -4.06 -34.58 10.89
C GLU A 103 -4.75 -33.51 11.75
N HIS A 104 -5.32 -33.91 12.89
CA HIS A 104 -5.90 -33.01 13.88
C HIS A 104 -4.89 -31.99 14.45
N VAL A 105 -3.60 -32.37 14.56
CA VAL A 105 -2.53 -31.45 15.00
C VAL A 105 -2.25 -30.40 13.93
N LEU A 106 -2.33 -30.77 12.64
CA LEU A 106 -2.17 -29.83 11.53
C LEU A 106 -3.37 -28.89 11.43
N MET A 107 -4.59 -29.39 11.66
CA MET A 107 -5.80 -28.56 11.73
C MET A 107 -5.71 -27.54 12.86
N ALA A 108 -5.43 -28.00 14.09
CA ALA A 108 -5.28 -27.13 15.26
C ALA A 108 -4.12 -26.13 15.08
N GLY A 109 -2.98 -26.57 14.55
CA GLY A 109 -1.84 -25.70 14.23
C GLY A 109 -2.17 -24.61 13.21
N SER A 110 -2.90 -24.96 12.14
CA SER A 110 -3.36 -24.00 11.13
C SER A 110 -4.33 -22.97 11.72
N ILE A 111 -5.23 -23.38 12.61
CA ILE A 111 -6.15 -22.47 13.31
C ILE A 111 -5.37 -21.53 14.24
N SER A 112 -4.40 -22.05 15.01
CA SER A 112 -3.49 -21.24 15.84
C SER A 112 -2.67 -20.25 15.00
N ALA A 113 -2.22 -20.64 13.80
CA ALA A 113 -1.51 -19.75 12.89
C ALA A 113 -2.39 -18.58 12.41
N MET A 114 -3.61 -18.88 11.98
CA MET A 114 -4.58 -17.85 11.58
C MET A 114 -4.95 -16.94 12.76
N PHE A 115 -5.13 -17.50 13.96
CA PHE A 115 -5.46 -16.74 15.17
C PHE A 115 -4.34 -15.77 15.57
N GLY A 116 -3.10 -16.26 15.71
CA GLY A 116 -1.96 -15.42 16.07
C GLY A 116 -1.71 -14.32 15.02
N SER A 117 -1.85 -14.66 13.74
CA SER A 117 -1.75 -13.70 12.64
C SER A 117 -2.86 -12.63 12.67
N ALA A 118 -4.10 -13.02 12.99
CA ALA A 118 -5.24 -12.10 13.09
C ALA A 118 -5.10 -11.16 14.29
N VAL A 119 -4.78 -11.69 15.48
CA VAL A 119 -4.58 -10.89 16.70
C VAL A 119 -3.49 -9.84 16.49
N TRP A 120 -2.35 -10.21 15.88
CA TRP A 120 -1.28 -9.25 15.60
C TRP A 120 -1.67 -8.20 14.56
N GLN A 121 -2.36 -8.58 13.49
CA GLN A 121 -2.82 -7.63 12.45
C GLN A 121 -3.91 -6.67 12.97
N LEU A 122 -4.83 -7.12 13.83
CA LEU A 122 -5.76 -6.23 14.52
C LEU A 122 -5.03 -5.26 15.43
N ALA A 123 -4.10 -5.75 16.27
CA ALA A 123 -3.32 -4.91 17.18
C ALA A 123 -2.55 -3.82 16.43
N ALA A 124 -1.83 -4.18 15.36
CA ALA A 124 -1.14 -3.21 14.50
C ALA A 124 -2.11 -2.22 13.84
N SER A 125 -3.27 -2.68 13.35
CA SER A 125 -4.29 -1.81 12.74
C SER A 125 -4.85 -0.78 13.75
N PHE A 126 -5.14 -1.19 14.99
CA PHE A 126 -5.59 -0.27 16.06
C PHE A 126 -4.49 0.75 16.43
N LEU A 127 -3.24 0.30 16.48
CA LEU A 127 -2.05 1.15 16.67
C LEU A 127 -1.68 2.00 15.44
N LYS A 128 -2.37 1.81 14.30
CA LYS A 128 -2.13 2.48 12.99
C LYS A 128 -0.74 2.22 12.41
N LEU A 129 -0.14 1.07 12.74
CA LEU A 129 1.15 0.64 12.25
C LEU A 129 0.98 -0.17 10.95
N PRO A 130 1.47 0.31 9.79
CA PRO A 130 1.40 -0.46 8.55
C PRO A 130 2.38 -1.63 8.62
N ILE A 131 1.87 -2.86 8.58
CA ILE A 131 2.67 -4.09 8.68
C ILE A 131 2.44 -5.05 7.50
N SER A 132 3.26 -6.10 7.41
CA SER A 132 3.10 -7.16 6.39
C SER A 132 2.31 -8.34 6.95
N GLY A 133 1.02 -8.44 6.60
CA GLY A 133 0.18 -9.60 6.96
C GLY A 133 0.75 -10.94 6.46
N THR A 134 1.51 -10.92 5.36
CA THR A 134 2.27 -12.08 4.86
C THR A 134 3.32 -12.54 5.88
N HIS A 135 4.07 -11.63 6.50
CA HIS A 135 5.07 -12.00 7.51
C HIS A 135 4.38 -12.56 8.77
N CYS A 136 3.21 -12.03 9.13
CA CYS A 136 2.43 -12.51 10.28
C CYS A 136 1.98 -13.96 10.11
N ILE A 137 1.37 -14.32 8.97
CA ILE A 137 0.93 -15.70 8.75
C ILE A 137 2.10 -16.66 8.54
N VAL A 138 3.16 -16.24 7.84
CA VAL A 138 4.38 -17.07 7.66
C VAL A 138 5.05 -17.33 9.01
N GLY A 139 5.24 -16.31 9.84
CA GLY A 139 5.81 -16.43 11.19
C GLY A 139 4.99 -17.30 12.11
N ALA A 140 3.65 -17.15 12.11
CA ALA A 140 2.76 -17.98 12.91
C ALA A 140 2.73 -19.45 12.45
N THR A 141 2.81 -19.70 11.13
CA THR A 141 2.94 -21.05 10.55
C THR A 141 4.25 -21.72 10.94
N ILE A 142 5.37 -20.99 10.93
CA ILE A 142 6.66 -21.49 11.43
C ILE A 142 6.56 -21.80 12.93
N GLY A 143 5.98 -20.89 13.71
CA GLY A 143 5.84 -21.00 15.16
C GLY A 143 5.12 -22.29 15.60
N PHE A 144 3.93 -22.57 15.07
CA PHE A 144 3.23 -23.81 15.46
C PHE A 144 3.97 -25.06 14.98
N SER A 145 4.61 -25.02 13.80
CA SER A 145 5.31 -26.20 13.28
C SER A 145 6.59 -26.51 14.07
N MET A 146 7.30 -25.49 14.55
CA MET A 146 8.40 -25.67 15.50
C MET A 146 7.92 -26.22 16.86
N VAL A 147 6.74 -25.83 17.35
CA VAL A 147 6.17 -26.41 18.58
C VAL A 147 5.71 -27.87 18.37
N ALA A 148 5.08 -28.18 17.25
CA ALA A 148 4.49 -29.51 16.99
C ALA A 148 5.45 -30.56 16.44
N ARG A 149 6.52 -30.14 15.73
CA ARG A 149 7.47 -31.00 15.00
C ARG A 149 8.93 -30.53 15.04
N GLY A 150 9.24 -29.50 15.85
CA GLY A 150 10.62 -29.00 15.99
C GLY A 150 11.17 -28.41 14.68
N HIS A 151 12.50 -28.30 14.62
CA HIS A 151 13.20 -27.79 13.42
C HIS A 151 12.92 -28.60 12.14
N GLN A 152 12.56 -29.88 12.25
CA GLN A 152 12.23 -30.70 11.09
C GLN A 152 10.86 -30.33 10.47
N GLY A 153 9.97 -29.68 11.23
CA GLY A 153 8.64 -29.23 10.77
C GLY A 153 8.67 -28.24 9.60
N VAL A 154 9.77 -27.50 9.46
CA VAL A 154 9.89 -26.31 8.60
C VAL A 154 10.79 -26.59 7.39
N LYS A 155 10.32 -26.20 6.20
CA LYS A 155 11.07 -26.30 4.94
C LYS A 155 12.03 -25.11 4.81
N TRP A 156 13.12 -25.11 5.58
CA TRP A 156 14.08 -24.00 5.67
C TRP A 156 14.57 -23.47 4.31
N MET A 157 14.78 -24.34 3.31
CA MET A 157 15.20 -23.91 1.97
C MET A 157 14.10 -23.16 1.19
N GLU A 158 12.83 -23.51 1.38
CA GLU A 158 11.70 -22.76 0.79
C GLU A 158 11.46 -21.46 1.56
N LEU A 159 11.59 -21.50 2.90
CA LEU A 159 11.55 -20.29 3.74
C LEU A 159 12.64 -19.28 3.34
N LEU A 160 13.87 -19.72 3.07
CA LEU A 160 14.96 -18.85 2.60
C LEU A 160 14.63 -18.20 1.24
N ARG A 161 13.95 -18.91 0.32
CA ARG A 161 13.46 -18.33 -0.94
C ARG A 161 12.37 -17.28 -0.69
N ILE A 162 11.44 -17.56 0.22
CA ILE A 162 10.40 -16.61 0.63
C ILE A 162 11.03 -15.35 1.24
N VAL A 163 11.96 -15.49 2.19
CA VAL A 163 12.69 -14.36 2.80
C VAL A 163 13.49 -13.57 1.76
N ALA A 164 14.18 -14.22 0.84
CA ALA A 164 14.88 -13.55 -0.26
C ALA A 164 13.91 -12.73 -1.14
N SER A 165 12.69 -13.23 -1.40
CA SER A 165 11.67 -12.49 -2.13
C SER A 165 11.19 -11.22 -1.41
N TRP A 166 11.20 -11.20 -0.07
CA TRP A 166 10.80 -10.04 0.73
C TRP A 166 11.76 -8.86 0.61
N PHE A 167 13.06 -9.12 0.41
CA PHE A 167 14.05 -8.07 0.12
C PHE A 167 14.07 -7.70 -1.38
N LEU A 168 13.95 -8.69 -2.27
CA LEU A 168 14.03 -8.45 -3.71
C LEU A 168 12.83 -7.68 -4.27
N SER A 169 11.61 -7.93 -3.77
CA SER A 169 10.39 -7.32 -4.32
C SER A 169 10.31 -5.80 -4.11
N PRO A 170 10.61 -5.23 -2.92
CA PRO A 170 10.69 -3.78 -2.74
C PRO A 170 11.78 -3.12 -3.59
N VAL A 171 12.94 -3.77 -3.75
CA VAL A 171 14.05 -3.27 -4.59
C VAL A 171 13.63 -3.20 -6.06
N LEU A 172 13.06 -4.28 -6.61
CA LEU A 172 12.57 -4.29 -7.99
C LEU A 172 11.41 -3.31 -8.20
N SER A 173 10.50 -3.19 -7.23
CA SER A 173 9.41 -2.21 -7.23
C SER A 173 9.93 -0.77 -7.24
N GLY A 174 10.91 -0.45 -6.39
CA GLY A 174 11.55 0.87 -6.35
C GLY A 174 12.27 1.23 -7.65
N ILE A 175 13.00 0.28 -8.25
CA ILE A 175 13.64 0.46 -9.56
C ILE A 175 12.60 0.72 -10.66
N MET A 176 11.54 -0.08 -10.74
CA MET A 176 10.49 0.09 -11.74
C MET A 176 9.69 1.39 -11.55
N SER A 177 9.41 1.77 -10.30
CA SER A 177 8.79 3.05 -9.95
C SER A 177 9.66 4.24 -10.37
N GLY A 178 10.98 4.19 -10.11
CA GLY A 178 11.93 5.21 -10.54
C GLY A 178 12.02 5.35 -12.06
N ILE A 179 12.05 4.23 -12.79
CA ILE A 179 12.02 4.20 -14.26
C ILE A 179 10.70 4.81 -14.78
N LEU A 180 9.55 4.37 -14.26
CA LEU A 180 8.23 4.87 -14.64
C LEU A 180 8.09 6.37 -14.38
N PHE A 181 8.54 6.84 -13.21
CA PHE A 181 8.54 8.26 -12.85
C PHE A 181 9.47 9.08 -13.75
N PHE A 182 10.64 8.56 -14.13
CA PHE A 182 11.52 9.22 -15.10
C PHE A 182 10.83 9.40 -16.46
N PHE A 183 10.12 8.38 -16.96
CA PHE A 183 9.33 8.50 -18.19
C PHE A 183 8.18 9.51 -18.06
N VAL A 184 7.38 9.44 -16.99
CA VAL A 184 6.31 10.41 -16.70
C VAL A 184 6.85 11.84 -16.63
N ARG A 185 7.96 12.06 -15.90
CA ARG A 185 8.60 13.38 -15.78
C ARG A 185 9.10 13.89 -17.12
N LYS A 186 9.84 13.07 -17.89
CA LYS A 186 10.47 13.48 -19.15
C LYS A 186 9.48 13.72 -20.29
N PHE A 187 8.41 12.93 -20.37
CA PHE A 187 7.47 12.96 -21.51
C PHE A 187 6.15 13.69 -21.22
N ILE A 188 5.72 13.78 -19.95
CA ILE A 188 4.47 14.45 -19.56
C ILE A 188 4.76 15.75 -18.80
N LEU A 189 5.44 15.68 -17.64
CA LEU A 189 5.52 16.83 -16.71
C LEU A 189 6.45 17.95 -17.20
N ASN A 190 7.60 17.62 -17.80
CA ASN A 190 8.57 18.60 -18.31
C ASN A 190 8.15 19.22 -19.66
N LYS A 191 6.84 19.40 -19.91
CA LYS A 191 6.28 19.99 -21.13
C LYS A 191 5.51 21.26 -20.81
N THR A 192 5.55 22.23 -21.73
CA THR A 192 4.89 23.54 -21.58
C THR A 192 3.37 23.45 -21.39
N ASP A 193 2.74 22.42 -21.95
CA ASP A 193 1.41 21.96 -21.54
C ASP A 193 1.47 20.45 -21.24
N PRO A 194 1.36 20.03 -19.96
CA PRO A 194 1.39 18.62 -19.60
C PRO A 194 0.04 17.90 -19.85
N VAL A 195 -1.08 18.63 -19.89
CA VAL A 195 -2.44 18.06 -19.94
C VAL A 195 -2.70 17.20 -21.19
N PRO A 196 -2.44 17.64 -22.44
CA PRO A 196 -2.68 16.83 -23.63
C PRO A 196 -1.70 15.66 -23.73
N ASN A 197 -0.52 15.75 -23.10
CA ASN A 197 0.46 14.67 -23.07
C ASN A 197 0.05 13.60 -22.05
N GLY A 198 -0.46 13.99 -20.89
CA GLY A 198 -1.09 13.08 -19.93
C GLY A 198 -2.29 12.36 -20.53
N LEU A 199 -3.21 13.09 -21.17
CA LEU A 199 -4.37 12.51 -21.87
C LEU A 199 -3.99 11.55 -23.01
N ARG A 200 -2.80 11.71 -23.63
CA ARG A 200 -2.26 10.78 -24.63
C ARG A 200 -1.58 9.55 -24.02
N ALA A 201 -1.09 9.64 -22.79
CA ALA A 201 -0.44 8.53 -22.08
C ALA A 201 -1.44 7.61 -21.36
N LEU A 202 -2.61 8.11 -20.95
CA LEU A 202 -3.66 7.33 -20.27
C LEU A 202 -4.01 5.98 -20.93
N PRO A 203 -4.24 5.87 -22.26
CA PRO A 203 -4.54 4.59 -22.88
C PRO A 203 -3.40 3.58 -22.76
N VAL A 204 -2.15 4.05 -22.79
CA VAL A 204 -0.96 3.18 -22.69
C VAL A 204 -0.86 2.61 -21.27
N PHE A 205 -1.03 3.44 -20.24
CA PHE A 205 -1.03 2.97 -18.85
C PHE A 205 -2.18 1.98 -18.59
N TYR A 206 -3.41 2.32 -19.00
CA TYR A 206 -4.57 1.45 -18.80
C TYR A 206 -4.45 0.12 -19.57
N ALA A 207 -3.90 0.13 -20.79
CA ALA A 207 -3.63 -1.07 -21.56
C ALA A 207 -2.58 -1.96 -20.90
N ILE A 208 -1.46 -1.38 -20.42
CA ILE A 208 -0.41 -2.13 -19.71
C ILE A 208 -0.98 -2.76 -18.43
N THR A 209 -1.69 -2.00 -17.61
CA THR A 209 -2.31 -2.51 -16.37
C THR A 209 -3.32 -3.63 -16.66
N MET A 210 -4.23 -3.46 -17.63
CA MET A 210 -5.19 -4.51 -17.97
C MET A 210 -4.54 -5.74 -18.62
N GLY A 211 -3.51 -5.56 -19.45
CA GLY A 211 -2.74 -6.64 -20.04
C GLY A 211 -2.01 -7.48 -19.01
N ILE A 212 -1.32 -6.83 -18.05
CA ILE A 212 -0.62 -7.51 -16.95
C ILE A 212 -1.62 -8.23 -16.04
N ASN A 213 -2.71 -7.58 -15.63
CA ASN A 213 -3.72 -8.18 -14.76
C ASN A 213 -4.39 -9.39 -15.42
N LEU A 214 -4.85 -9.28 -16.68
CA LEU A 214 -5.49 -10.39 -17.38
C LEU A 214 -4.52 -11.53 -17.68
N PHE A 215 -3.28 -11.22 -18.07
CA PHE A 215 -2.24 -12.24 -18.22
C PHE A 215 -2.00 -13.00 -16.90
N SER A 216 -1.91 -12.29 -15.78
CA SER A 216 -1.68 -12.90 -14.46
C SER A 216 -2.83 -13.81 -14.04
N ILE A 217 -4.09 -13.40 -14.28
CA ILE A 217 -5.28 -14.20 -14.00
C ILE A 217 -5.31 -15.46 -14.89
N MET A 218 -4.99 -15.34 -16.18
CA MET A 218 -5.02 -16.47 -17.12
C MET A 218 -3.81 -17.41 -17.02
N PHE A 219 -2.65 -16.93 -16.56
CA PHE A 219 -1.40 -17.71 -16.49
C PHE A 219 -1.09 -18.23 -15.07
N THR A 220 -1.71 -17.69 -14.04
CA THR A 220 -1.37 -17.97 -12.63
C THR A 220 -2.56 -17.85 -11.66
N GLY A 221 -3.77 -17.59 -12.17
CA GLY A 221 -4.98 -17.51 -11.36
C GLY A 221 -5.55 -18.85 -10.88
N ALA A 222 -6.75 -18.79 -10.33
CA ALA A 222 -7.40 -19.92 -9.69
C ALA A 222 -7.66 -21.10 -10.67
N PRO A 223 -7.22 -22.34 -10.37
CA PRO A 223 -7.44 -23.52 -11.21
C PRO A 223 -8.92 -23.82 -11.53
N LEU A 224 -9.84 -23.31 -10.70
CA LEU A 224 -11.29 -23.37 -10.91
C LEU A 224 -11.73 -22.76 -12.26
N LEU A 225 -10.95 -21.81 -12.80
CA LEU A 225 -11.21 -21.15 -14.09
C LEU A 225 -10.84 -22.03 -15.30
N GLY A 226 -10.07 -23.11 -15.10
CA GLY A 226 -9.70 -24.05 -16.17
C GLY A 226 -8.76 -23.50 -17.25
N PHE A 227 -8.16 -22.31 -17.04
CA PHE A 227 -7.27 -21.66 -18.01
C PHE A 227 -5.95 -22.41 -18.25
N ASP A 228 -5.61 -23.39 -17.42
CA ASP A 228 -4.44 -24.29 -17.59
C ASP A 228 -4.43 -25.05 -18.93
N ARG A 229 -5.58 -25.10 -19.63
CA ARG A 229 -5.72 -25.68 -20.98
C ARG A 229 -5.32 -24.72 -22.11
N VAL A 230 -5.12 -23.44 -21.83
CA VAL A 230 -4.72 -22.43 -22.81
C VAL A 230 -3.19 -22.37 -22.87
N PRO A 231 -2.54 -22.53 -24.03
CA PRO A 231 -1.09 -22.44 -24.11
C PRO A 231 -0.62 -21.01 -23.81
N TRP A 232 0.59 -20.87 -23.26
CA TRP A 232 1.14 -19.58 -22.80
C TRP A 232 1.07 -18.46 -23.86
N TRP A 233 1.29 -18.80 -25.13
CA TRP A 233 1.19 -17.85 -26.25
C TRP A 233 -0.25 -17.42 -26.53
N GLY A 234 -1.23 -18.30 -26.35
CA GLY A 234 -2.65 -17.99 -26.48
C GLY A 234 -3.09 -17.02 -25.38
N THR A 235 -2.66 -17.26 -24.14
CA THR A 235 -2.86 -16.35 -23.00
C THR A 235 -2.23 -14.99 -23.25
N LEU A 236 -1.01 -14.93 -23.82
CA LEU A 236 -0.35 -13.68 -24.21
C LEU A 236 -1.09 -12.94 -25.34
N CYS A 237 -1.56 -13.65 -26.38
CA CYS A 237 -2.34 -13.04 -27.46
C CYS A 237 -3.68 -12.49 -26.97
N ILE A 238 -4.36 -13.19 -26.05
CA ILE A 238 -5.64 -12.75 -25.47
C ILE A 238 -5.43 -11.53 -24.57
N SER A 239 -4.39 -11.52 -23.71
CA SER A 239 -4.11 -10.38 -22.84
C SER A 239 -3.68 -9.13 -23.63
N LEU A 240 -2.86 -9.28 -24.67
CA LEU A 240 -2.50 -8.18 -25.57
C LEU A 240 -3.68 -7.67 -26.40
N GLY A 241 -4.56 -8.57 -26.87
CA GLY A 241 -5.80 -8.19 -27.55
C GLY A 241 -6.73 -7.38 -26.67
N PHE A 242 -6.93 -7.81 -25.42
CA PHE A 242 -7.74 -7.08 -24.45
C PHE A 242 -7.11 -5.74 -24.03
N ALA A 243 -5.79 -5.70 -23.88
CA ALA A 243 -5.03 -4.46 -23.63
C ALA A 243 -5.22 -3.45 -24.78
N PHE A 244 -5.15 -3.91 -26.04
CA PHE A 244 -5.38 -3.07 -27.22
C PHE A 244 -6.83 -2.55 -27.29
N VAL A 245 -7.84 -3.40 -27.05
CA VAL A 245 -9.24 -2.97 -26.96
C VAL A 245 -9.43 -1.95 -25.83
N THR A 246 -8.78 -2.16 -24.68
CA THR A 246 -8.78 -1.19 -23.56
C THR A 246 -8.17 0.15 -23.99
N ALA A 247 -7.05 0.16 -24.73
CA ALA A 247 -6.46 1.38 -25.26
C ALA A 247 -7.43 2.16 -26.17
N LEU A 248 -8.11 1.47 -27.08
CA LEU A 248 -9.10 2.09 -27.97
C LEU A 248 -10.28 2.67 -27.18
N VAL A 249 -10.82 1.93 -26.21
CA VAL A 249 -11.92 2.41 -25.35
C VAL A 249 -11.48 3.64 -24.54
N VAL A 250 -10.29 3.64 -23.96
CA VAL A 250 -9.77 4.81 -23.21
C VAL A 250 -9.57 6.00 -24.14
N TRP A 251 -8.97 5.81 -25.31
CA TRP A 251 -8.72 6.88 -26.29
C TRP A 251 -9.99 7.52 -26.84
N PHE A 252 -11.00 6.72 -27.21
CA PHE A 252 -12.23 7.23 -27.83
C PHE A 252 -13.34 7.59 -26.83
N ALA A 253 -13.44 6.91 -25.68
CA ALA A 253 -14.53 7.11 -24.73
C ALA A 253 -14.11 7.88 -23.46
N VAL A 254 -12.90 7.68 -22.93
CA VAL A 254 -12.47 8.27 -21.65
C VAL A 254 -11.76 9.61 -21.87
N CYS A 255 -10.70 9.65 -22.69
CA CYS A 255 -9.92 10.87 -22.91
C CYS A 255 -10.76 12.06 -23.41
N PRO A 256 -11.77 11.91 -24.30
CA PRO A 256 -12.63 13.02 -24.71
C PRO A 256 -13.61 13.45 -23.62
N ARG A 257 -14.08 12.54 -22.75
CA ARG A 257 -14.89 12.88 -21.57
C ARG A 257 -14.06 13.66 -20.55
N LEU A 258 -12.85 13.19 -20.23
CA LEU A 258 -11.95 13.85 -19.29
C LEU A 258 -11.50 15.23 -19.81
N LYS A 259 -11.18 15.35 -21.11
CA LYS A 259 -10.89 16.65 -21.76
C LYS A 259 -12.08 17.62 -21.71
N LYS A 260 -13.32 17.12 -21.82
CA LYS A 260 -14.55 17.93 -21.62
C LYS A 260 -14.77 18.30 -20.14
N LYS A 261 -14.44 17.42 -19.19
CA LYS A 261 -14.53 17.68 -17.75
C LYS A 261 -13.55 18.79 -17.33
N ILE A 262 -12.25 18.61 -17.60
CA ILE A 262 -11.19 19.58 -17.29
C ILE A 262 -11.55 20.96 -17.86
N LYS A 263 -11.96 21.04 -19.15
CA LYS A 263 -12.37 22.32 -19.76
C LYS A 263 -13.56 23.00 -19.08
N ARG A 264 -14.49 22.25 -18.47
CA ARG A 264 -15.61 22.82 -17.70
C ARG A 264 -15.13 23.34 -16.35
N GLU A 265 -14.24 22.62 -15.69
CA GLU A 265 -13.69 23.00 -14.38
C GLU A 265 -12.81 24.26 -14.51
N THR A 266 -11.90 24.31 -15.49
CA THR A 266 -11.11 25.52 -15.78
C THR A 266 -11.98 26.72 -16.17
N ALA A 267 -13.13 26.51 -16.84
CA ALA A 267 -14.07 27.59 -17.18
C ALA A 267 -14.97 28.01 -16.01
N ALA A 268 -15.14 27.15 -14.99
CA ALA A 268 -15.93 27.44 -13.79
C ALA A 268 -15.12 28.13 -12.69
N THR A 269 -13.79 28.07 -12.74
CA THR A 269 -12.88 28.73 -11.79
C THR A 269 -11.98 29.76 -12.48
N PRO A 270 -12.54 30.87 -13.04
CA PRO A 270 -11.78 31.84 -13.83
C PRO A 270 -11.01 32.88 -12.99
N CYS A 271 -10.38 32.48 -11.87
CA CYS A 271 -9.35 33.31 -11.21
C CYS A 271 -8.48 32.51 -10.20
N GLU A 272 -7.36 31.97 -10.67
CA GLU A 272 -6.02 32.18 -10.06
C GLU A 272 -5.00 32.12 -11.22
N THR A 273 -3.95 32.93 -11.17
CA THR A 273 -2.97 33.04 -12.26
C THR A 273 -2.00 31.86 -12.28
N PRO A 274 -1.50 31.44 -13.47
CA PRO A 274 -0.41 30.49 -13.52
C PRO A 274 0.86 31.11 -12.91
N LEU A 275 1.44 30.44 -11.91
CA LEU A 275 2.63 30.86 -11.14
C LEU A 275 3.95 30.88 -11.97
N MET A 276 3.92 31.36 -13.21
CA MET A 276 5.07 31.30 -14.11
C MET A 276 5.07 32.36 -15.23
N GLU A 277 4.64 33.59 -14.95
CA GLU A 277 4.96 34.72 -15.84
C GLU A 277 6.45 35.07 -15.73
N LYS A 278 7.26 34.40 -16.55
CA LYS A 278 8.69 34.65 -16.66
C LYS A 278 8.93 35.93 -17.46
N ASN A 279 9.23 37.04 -16.78
CA ASN A 279 9.66 38.32 -17.36
C ASN A 279 10.58 38.12 -18.58
N SER A 280 10.14 38.55 -19.76
CA SER A 280 10.89 38.41 -21.02
C SER A 280 10.52 39.48 -22.06
N SER A 281 10.93 40.72 -21.80
CA SER A 281 10.92 41.84 -22.73
C SER A 281 12.05 42.82 -22.35
N LYS A 282 12.79 43.45 -23.25
CA LYS A 282 13.08 43.20 -24.68
C LYS A 282 14.49 43.78 -24.95
N PRO A 283 15.20 43.42 -26.04
CA PRO A 283 16.52 44.00 -26.32
C PRO A 283 16.42 45.42 -26.89
N ALA A 284 17.36 46.28 -26.50
CA ALA A 284 17.70 47.56 -27.12
C ALA A 284 19.20 47.86 -26.87
N MET A 285 19.85 48.64 -27.74
CA MET A 285 21.29 48.94 -27.73
C MET A 285 21.52 50.39 -28.20
N GLU A 286 22.68 50.97 -27.87
CA GLU A 286 23.09 52.38 -28.13
C GLU A 286 22.26 53.38 -27.27
N GLU A 287 22.79 54.46 -26.68
CA GLU A 287 23.77 55.50 -27.08
C GLU A 287 24.40 56.13 -25.78
N GLN A 288 25.70 56.05 -25.48
CA GLN A 288 26.87 56.92 -25.81
C GLN A 288 27.11 58.22 -24.94
N THR A 289 28.37 58.41 -24.48
CA THR A 289 29.07 59.72 -24.21
C THR A 289 29.12 60.41 -22.80
N GLN A 290 30.17 60.07 -22.01
CA GLN A 290 31.23 60.91 -21.35
C GLN A 290 31.02 62.11 -20.34
N VAL A 291 31.74 61.99 -19.17
CA VAL A 291 32.72 62.95 -18.53
C VAL A 291 32.32 63.99 -17.41
N SER A 292 33.29 64.23 -16.47
CA SER A 292 33.43 65.29 -15.41
C SER A 292 32.74 65.08 -14.03
N SER A 293 33.27 65.44 -12.84
CA SER A 293 34.67 65.72 -12.35
C SER A 293 34.78 65.92 -10.80
N GLU A 294 35.66 65.14 -10.15
CA GLU A 294 36.52 65.35 -8.93
C GLU A 294 36.06 65.83 -7.50
N PRO A 295 36.84 65.52 -6.42
CA PRO A 295 36.49 65.56 -4.96
C PRO A 295 37.38 66.59 -4.16
N PRO A 296 37.89 66.44 -2.88
CA PRO A 296 37.64 65.53 -1.72
C PRO A 296 37.62 66.15 -0.27
N SER A 297 37.13 65.40 0.74
CA SER A 297 37.54 65.37 2.18
C SER A 297 36.63 64.39 2.98
N GLN A 298 36.98 63.71 4.09
CA GLN A 298 38.21 63.57 4.91
C GLN A 298 38.23 62.16 5.60
N THR A 299 39.34 61.77 6.26
CA THR A 299 39.64 60.42 6.84
C THR A 299 40.75 60.53 7.92
N PRO A 300 41.27 59.47 8.62
CA PRO A 300 40.92 58.04 8.80
C PRO A 300 40.84 57.66 10.33
N PRO A 301 41.19 56.44 10.86
CA PRO A 301 41.27 55.02 10.37
C PRO A 301 40.30 54.09 11.19
N ALA A 302 40.40 52.76 11.42
CA ALA A 302 41.23 51.57 11.04
C ALA A 302 40.38 50.28 11.34
N ASP A 303 40.68 49.02 10.96
CA ASP A 303 41.58 48.43 9.95
C ASP A 303 40.86 47.34 9.08
N GLY A 304 40.82 46.02 9.28
CA GLY A 304 41.33 45.11 10.35
C GLY A 304 41.36 43.61 9.97
N GLN A 305 41.76 43.27 8.74
CA GLN A 305 42.06 41.93 8.15
C GLN A 305 41.12 40.69 8.34
N LYS A 306 40.66 40.20 7.16
CA LYS A 306 40.72 38.80 6.64
C LYS A 306 40.07 37.61 7.38
N ALA A 307 39.04 37.10 6.69
CA ALA A 307 38.52 35.73 6.61
C ALA A 307 39.44 34.52 6.95
N ALA A 308 38.81 33.48 7.52
CA ALA A 308 39.24 32.07 7.48
C ALA A 308 38.00 31.13 7.48
N PHE A 309 38.17 29.87 7.05
CA PHE A 309 37.10 28.87 6.91
C PHE A 309 37.61 27.46 7.21
N LYS A 310 37.12 26.79 8.27
CA LYS A 310 36.90 25.32 8.32
C LYS A 310 36.34 24.77 9.66
N LEU A 311 35.40 23.83 9.51
CA LEU A 311 35.27 22.52 10.15
C LEU A 311 35.49 22.31 11.67
N GLY A 312 34.50 21.64 12.29
CA GLY A 312 34.74 20.55 13.25
C GLY A 312 34.34 20.83 14.70
N GLY A 313 33.59 19.90 15.30
CA GLY A 313 33.21 19.91 16.71
C GLY A 313 31.98 19.03 16.96
N SER A 314 32.14 18.00 17.78
CA SER A 314 31.05 17.16 18.30
C SER A 314 31.19 17.17 19.82
N GLU A 315 30.09 17.34 20.53
CA GLU A 315 30.04 17.14 21.97
C GLU A 315 28.62 16.70 22.38
N GLU A 316 28.55 15.83 23.37
CA GLU A 316 27.30 15.23 23.86
C GLU A 316 26.72 16.05 25.02
N ALA A 317 25.41 15.93 25.23
CA ALA A 317 24.75 16.41 26.44
C ALA A 317 23.60 15.45 26.81
N ASP A 318 23.90 14.47 27.65
CA ASP A 318 22.88 13.67 28.35
C ASP A 318 21.98 14.57 29.20
N LEU A 319 20.67 14.28 29.21
CA LEU A 319 19.77 14.71 30.28
C LEU A 319 18.54 13.78 30.34
N ASN A 320 18.66 12.71 31.13
CA ASN A 320 17.50 11.95 31.60
C ASN A 320 16.77 12.74 32.70
N LEU A 321 15.44 12.74 32.70
CA LEU A 321 14.63 13.10 33.88
C LEU A 321 13.22 12.50 33.80
N ASP A 322 13.10 11.35 34.45
CA ASP A 322 11.95 10.77 35.18
C ASP A 322 10.51 10.88 34.66
N LEU A 323 9.87 9.70 34.57
CA LEU A 323 8.41 9.55 34.59
C LEU A 323 7.89 9.66 36.02
N GLU A 324 6.94 10.57 36.28
CA GLU A 324 5.97 10.42 37.37
C GLU A 324 4.56 10.25 36.79
N ALA A 325 3.80 9.29 37.32
CA ALA A 325 2.39 9.09 36.97
C ALA A 325 1.49 9.74 38.02
N LYS A 326 0.35 10.29 37.59
CA LYS A 326 -0.78 10.67 38.44
C LYS A 326 -2.08 10.58 37.65
N ASP A 327 -3.02 9.80 38.18
CA ASP A 327 -4.41 9.75 37.73
C ASP A 327 -5.14 11.08 38.03
N LEU A 328 -6.26 11.33 37.35
CA LEU A 328 -7.51 11.80 37.97
C LEU A 328 -8.69 11.86 36.96
N ASP A 329 -9.75 11.12 37.32
CA ASP A 329 -11.19 11.32 37.08
C ASP A 329 -11.79 11.66 35.70
N ILE A 330 -12.77 10.83 35.31
CA ILE A 330 -13.79 11.09 34.29
C ILE A 330 -15.15 11.31 34.98
N PRO A 331 -15.88 12.40 34.69
CA PRO A 331 -17.33 12.47 34.83
C PRO A 331 -18.05 12.33 33.48
N ASN A 332 -19.14 11.56 33.44
CA ASN A 332 -19.98 11.37 32.25
C ASN A 332 -20.82 12.62 31.92
N GLY A 333 -20.98 12.92 30.61
CA GLY A 333 -21.93 13.93 30.13
C GLY A 333 -22.17 13.85 28.62
N LEU A 334 -23.39 13.54 28.19
CA LEU A 334 -23.77 13.58 26.78
C LEU A 334 -24.00 15.03 26.33
N ASN A 335 -23.31 15.46 25.27
CA ASN A 335 -23.93 15.99 24.04
C ASN A 335 -22.87 16.30 22.98
N GLY A 336 -23.22 16.16 21.70
CA GLY A 336 -22.26 16.25 20.59
C GLY A 336 -22.10 17.67 20.02
N THR A 337 -20.86 18.08 19.78
CA THR A 337 -20.46 19.11 18.80
C THR A 337 -19.00 18.84 18.40
N VAL A 338 -18.61 19.14 17.16
CA VAL A 338 -17.23 18.93 16.67
C VAL A 338 -16.33 20.07 17.15
N CYS A 339 -15.38 19.80 18.04
CA CYS A 339 -14.46 20.81 18.55
C CYS A 339 -13.40 21.21 17.50
N HIS A 340 -13.24 22.52 17.30
CA HIS A 340 -12.02 23.10 16.73
C HIS A 340 -10.90 23.08 17.78
N MET A 341 -9.67 22.81 17.34
CA MET A 341 -8.48 22.91 18.19
C MET A 341 -8.05 24.37 18.28
N THR A 342 -7.94 24.89 19.51
CA THR A 342 -7.49 26.26 19.80
C THR A 342 -6.27 26.18 20.71
N ILE A 343 -5.22 26.93 20.39
CA ILE A 343 -4.01 27.06 21.20
C ILE A 343 -3.84 28.55 21.53
N THR A 344 -3.60 28.86 22.79
CA THR A 344 -3.35 30.23 23.28
C THR A 344 -1.86 30.49 23.42
N ASP A 345 -1.37 31.54 22.77
CA ASP A 345 -0.01 32.06 22.93
C ASP A 345 0.16 32.71 24.34
N PRO A 346 1.14 32.28 25.16
CA PRO A 346 1.40 32.84 26.49
C PRO A 346 1.70 34.34 26.53
N HIS A 347 2.14 34.96 25.42
CA HIS A 347 2.65 36.34 25.43
C HIS A 347 1.77 37.40 24.77
N SER A 348 0.64 37.05 24.14
CA SER A 348 -0.26 38.02 23.51
C SER A 348 -1.74 37.93 23.89
N GLY A 349 -2.17 36.85 24.57
CA GLY A 349 -3.54 36.71 25.09
C GLY A 349 -4.66 36.68 24.03
N ARG A 350 -4.31 36.55 22.75
CA ARG A 350 -5.25 36.68 21.62
C ARG A 350 -5.49 35.33 20.95
N SER A 351 -6.64 34.72 21.21
CA SER A 351 -7.05 33.46 20.56
C SER A 351 -7.30 33.66 19.06
N HIS A 352 -6.59 32.89 18.23
CA HIS A 352 -6.78 32.85 16.78
C HIS A 352 -7.24 31.45 16.34
N THR A 353 -8.37 31.38 15.63
CA THR A 353 -8.89 30.15 15.02
C THR A 353 -8.13 29.83 13.73
N ILE A 354 -7.27 28.81 13.77
CA ILE A 354 -6.47 28.39 12.61
C ILE A 354 -7.39 27.64 11.62
N HIS A 355 -7.56 28.22 10.42
CA HIS A 355 -8.31 27.58 9.32
C HIS A 355 -7.45 26.49 8.65
N LYS A 356 -8.09 25.42 8.16
CA LYS A 356 -7.42 24.27 7.51
C LYS A 356 -6.54 24.65 6.31
N ASP A 357 -6.85 25.76 5.67
CA ASP A 357 -6.21 26.20 4.43
C ASP A 357 -4.96 27.05 4.66
N SER A 358 -4.73 27.47 5.92
CA SER A 358 -3.57 28.27 6.31
C SER A 358 -2.25 27.51 6.12
N GLY A 359 -1.21 28.20 5.63
CA GLY A 359 0.10 27.60 5.35
C GLY A 359 0.74 26.95 6.57
N LEU A 360 0.51 27.52 7.77
CA LEU A 360 1.04 27.02 9.04
C LEU A 360 0.59 25.58 9.35
N TYR A 361 -0.63 25.19 8.96
CA TYR A 361 -1.12 23.82 9.11
C TYR A 361 -0.40 22.84 8.17
N LYS A 362 0.01 23.30 6.99
CA LYS A 362 0.77 22.50 6.01
C LYS A 362 2.23 22.35 6.44
N ASP A 363 2.85 23.40 6.96
CA ASP A 363 4.23 23.36 7.49
C ASP A 363 4.36 22.44 8.72
N LEU A 364 3.35 22.40 9.60
CA LEU A 364 3.29 21.47 10.72
C LEU A 364 3.14 20.01 10.26
N LEU A 365 2.30 19.76 9.24
CA LEU A 365 2.18 18.44 8.60
C LEU A 365 3.41 18.00 7.80
N HIS A 366 4.36 18.90 7.53
CA HIS A 366 5.58 18.62 6.76
C HIS A 366 6.82 18.41 7.65
N LYS A 367 6.65 18.47 8.98
CA LYS A 367 7.68 18.24 10.02
C LYS A 367 7.39 17.03 10.92
N LEU A 368 6.31 16.30 10.64
CA LEU A 368 5.96 14.99 11.20
C LEU A 368 6.15 13.92 10.11
#